data_AF-A0A0K9YYP8-F1
#
_entry.id   AF-A0A0K9YYP8-F1
#
_cell.length_a   1.000
_cell.length_b   1.000
_cell.length_c   1.000
_cell.angle_alpha   90.00
_cell.angle_beta   90.00
_cell.angle_gamma   90.00
#
_symmetry.space_group_name_H-M   'P 1'
#
loop_
_entity.id
_entity.type
_entity.pdbx_description
1 polymer ?
#
loop_
_entity_poly.entity_id
_entity_poly.type
_entity_poly.pdbx_seq_one_letter_code
_entity_poly.pdbx_strand_id
1 'polypeptide(L)'
;MGIPIIFFQQNPQDHVVYSMQQAKLSNKSSRVILLGTPDTRSMCHGSIEHFLISDHFSSAQQFKPIYQHRSTNQYAYSLFNFQRWFILKDFMHLQSLDSCLVLDSDVLLYTSIDSSDFHSFSMEFSWTSFVSREMAYDFCSYVMKQFQTPALLSRAMFYAKKLGHGLLSDMILCDLFHLDHPELPKCFGLFSDCFFDHNLNCPLPDYLFPLEQLAGKKKVYLLNNQLYCKKVGTDELLYVCSLHFQGAAKQFLKYFFSPRLSARDSSTLFFFDYLTSQWVPAT
;
A
#
# COMPACT_ATOMS: atom_id res chain seq x y z
N MET A 1 11.80 -7.16 17.86
CA MET A 1 11.70 -7.75 16.51
C MET A 1 10.85 -6.78 15.70
N GLY A 2 11.25 -6.40 14.48
CA GLY A 2 10.51 -5.40 13.71
C GLY A 2 9.17 -5.92 13.22
N ILE A 3 8.23 -5.02 12.91
CA ILE A 3 6.91 -5.37 12.37
C ILE A 3 7.09 -6.07 11.01
N PRO A 4 6.55 -7.30 10.79
CA PRO A 4 6.61 -7.96 9.50
C PRO A 4 5.93 -7.15 8.39
N ILE A 5 6.55 -7.08 7.22
CA ILE A 5 6.01 -6.40 6.04
C ILE A 5 5.61 -7.45 5.01
N ILE A 6 4.35 -7.45 4.61
CA ILE A 6 3.73 -8.48 3.77
C ILE A 6 3.31 -7.88 2.43
N PHE A 7 3.70 -8.57 1.36
CA PHE A 7 3.27 -8.32 -0.02
C PHE A 7 2.47 -9.50 -0.56
N PHE A 8 1.52 -9.24 -1.46
CA PHE A 8 0.80 -10.26 -2.20
C PHE A 8 1.14 -10.18 -3.69
N GLN A 9 1.44 -11.31 -4.33
CA GLN A 9 1.66 -11.34 -5.77
C GLN A 9 1.31 -12.70 -6.38
N GLN A 10 0.43 -12.72 -7.39
CA GLN A 10 0.05 -13.96 -8.07
C GLN A 10 0.91 -14.31 -9.28
N ASN A 11 1.49 -13.31 -9.94
CA ASN A 11 2.27 -13.48 -11.16
C ASN A 11 3.61 -12.73 -11.05
N PRO A 12 4.72 -13.24 -11.63
CA PRO A 12 5.99 -12.53 -11.60
C PRO A 12 5.88 -11.14 -12.24
N GLN A 13 6.32 -10.11 -11.53
CA GLN A 13 6.33 -8.74 -12.00
C GLN A 13 7.57 -8.02 -11.44
N ASP A 14 8.47 -7.58 -12.32
CA ASP A 14 9.78 -7.02 -11.93
C ASP A 14 9.68 -5.85 -10.94
N HIS A 15 8.61 -5.06 -11.03
CA HIS A 15 8.46 -3.89 -10.16
C HIS A 15 8.31 -4.25 -8.68
N VAL A 16 7.78 -5.43 -8.38
CA VAL A 16 7.56 -5.92 -7.01
C VAL A 16 8.88 -6.16 -6.29
N VAL A 17 9.93 -6.54 -7.03
CA VAL A 17 11.28 -6.72 -6.48
C VAL A 17 11.79 -5.44 -5.85
N TYR A 18 11.61 -4.30 -6.51
CA TYR A 18 12.03 -3.00 -5.98
C TYR A 18 11.25 -2.64 -4.71
N SER A 19 9.94 -2.89 -4.65
CA SER A 19 9.11 -2.65 -3.46
C SER A 19 9.57 -3.45 -2.25
N MET A 20 9.78 -4.76 -2.43
CA MET A 20 10.25 -5.64 -1.34
C MET A 20 11.67 -5.27 -0.91
N GLN A 21 12.58 -5.01 -1.85
CA GLN A 21 13.95 -4.62 -1.53
C GLN A 21 13.99 -3.26 -0.82
N GLN A 22 13.20 -2.29 -1.28
CA GLN A 22 13.12 -0.97 -0.66
C GLN A 22 12.61 -1.08 0.79
N ALA A 23 11.54 -1.85 1.01
CA ALA A 23 11.04 -2.13 2.35
C ALA A 23 12.12 -2.77 3.25
N LYS A 24 12.92 -3.72 2.71
CA LYS A 24 14.01 -4.35 3.46
C LYS A 24 15.14 -3.36 3.80
N LEU A 25 15.43 -2.40 2.92
CA LEU A 25 16.45 -1.38 3.13
C LEU A 25 16.06 -0.41 4.25
N SER A 26 14.81 0.06 4.25
CA SER A 26 14.27 0.98 5.27
C SER A 26 13.94 0.27 6.59
N ASN A 27 13.70 -1.05 6.56
CA ASN A 27 13.28 -1.85 7.72
C ASN A 27 14.16 -3.10 7.88
N LYS A 28 15.42 -2.89 8.24
CA LYS A 28 16.43 -3.96 8.34
C LYS A 28 16.05 -5.05 9.34
N SER A 29 15.39 -4.66 10.44
CA SER A 29 14.97 -5.53 11.55
C SER A 29 13.71 -6.36 11.21
N SER A 30 12.90 -5.88 10.26
CA SER A 30 11.63 -6.50 9.88
C SER A 30 11.83 -7.69 8.95
N ARG A 31 10.95 -8.69 9.11
CA ARG A 31 10.73 -9.72 8.10
C ARG A 31 10.04 -9.08 6.89
N VAL A 32 10.53 -9.33 5.68
CA VAL A 32 9.86 -8.92 4.45
C VAL A 32 9.41 -10.20 3.76
N ILE A 33 8.10 -10.33 3.57
CA ILE A 33 7.44 -11.59 3.23
C ILE A 33 6.62 -11.39 1.97
N LEU A 34 6.80 -12.27 0.99
CA LEU A 34 5.96 -12.38 -0.18
C LEU A 34 5.02 -13.59 -0.05
N LEU A 35 3.72 -13.34 -0.02
CA LEU A 35 2.69 -14.35 -0.23
C LEU A 35 2.40 -14.43 -1.72
N GLY A 36 2.82 -15.52 -2.37
CA GLY A 36 2.65 -15.66 -3.81
C GLY A 36 2.43 -17.07 -4.32
N THR A 37 2.54 -17.23 -5.65
CA THR A 37 2.50 -18.52 -6.33
C THR A 37 3.92 -19.10 -6.48
N PRO A 38 4.09 -20.38 -6.86
CA PRO A 38 5.42 -20.95 -7.08
C PRO A 38 6.31 -20.11 -8.03
N ASP A 39 5.72 -19.54 -9.09
CA ASP A 39 6.44 -18.76 -10.10
C ASP A 39 7.01 -17.45 -9.55
N THR A 40 6.40 -16.90 -8.50
CA THR A 40 6.84 -15.64 -7.86
C THR A 40 8.05 -15.81 -6.95
N ARG A 41 8.45 -17.05 -6.66
CA ARG A 41 9.58 -17.34 -5.74
C ARG A 41 10.89 -16.75 -6.24
N SER A 42 11.10 -16.69 -7.55
CA SER A 42 12.31 -16.15 -8.18
C SER A 42 12.54 -14.66 -7.91
N MET A 43 11.49 -13.92 -7.52
CA MET A 43 11.57 -12.49 -7.17
C MET A 43 12.10 -12.25 -5.75
N CYS A 44 12.15 -13.29 -4.91
CA CYS A 44 12.60 -13.19 -3.52
C CYS A 44 14.12 -13.34 -3.47
N HIS A 45 14.82 -12.22 -3.31
CA HIS A 45 16.29 -12.19 -3.20
C HIS A 45 16.73 -11.85 -1.77
N GLY A 46 17.90 -12.36 -1.37
CA GLY A 46 18.49 -12.06 -0.07
C GLY A 46 17.67 -12.63 1.09
N SER A 47 17.20 -11.76 1.99
CA SER A 47 16.43 -12.12 3.19
C SER A 47 14.91 -11.95 3.03
N ILE A 48 14.43 -11.83 1.79
CA ILE A 48 12.99 -11.81 1.49
C ILE A 48 12.46 -13.24 1.60
N GLU A 49 11.45 -13.45 2.43
CA GLU A 49 10.81 -14.74 2.65
C GLU A 49 9.67 -14.94 1.62
N HIS A 50 9.45 -16.20 1.21
CA HIS A 50 8.38 -16.57 0.29
C HIS A 50 7.51 -17.65 0.91
N PHE A 51 6.20 -17.42 0.89
CA PHE A 51 5.20 -18.43 1.28
C PHE A 51 4.16 -18.55 0.18
N LEU A 52 3.59 -19.75 0.05
CA LEU A 52 2.58 -20.03 -0.95
C LEU A 52 1.21 -19.54 -0.47
N ILE A 53 0.52 -18.78 -1.33
CA ILE A 53 -0.87 -18.40 -1.09
C ILE A 53 -1.76 -19.63 -0.85
N SER A 54 -1.48 -20.74 -1.54
CA SER A 54 -2.24 -21.99 -1.44
C SER A 54 -2.28 -22.56 -0.02
N ASP A 55 -1.23 -22.35 0.76
CA ASP A 55 -1.08 -22.91 2.10
C ASP A 55 -1.93 -22.15 3.14
N HIS A 56 -2.49 -21.00 2.73
CA HIS A 56 -3.23 -20.07 3.56
C HIS A 56 -4.59 -19.70 2.91
N PHE A 57 -5.15 -20.57 2.07
CA PHE A 57 -6.31 -20.22 1.23
C PHE A 57 -7.66 -20.72 1.79
N SER A 58 -7.69 -21.34 2.97
CA SER A 58 -8.88 -22.02 3.49
C SER A 58 -10.08 -21.09 3.63
N SER A 59 -9.93 -19.96 4.32
CA SER A 59 -11.04 -19.01 4.50
C SER A 59 -11.33 -18.19 3.25
N ALA A 60 -10.33 -17.94 2.40
CA ALA A 60 -10.53 -17.34 1.08
C ALA A 60 -11.41 -18.22 0.18
N GLN A 61 -11.25 -19.54 0.25
CA GLN A 61 -12.08 -20.50 -0.47
C GLN A 61 -13.54 -20.50 0.03
N GLN A 62 -13.75 -20.31 1.34
CA GLN A 62 -15.08 -20.19 1.93
C GLN A 62 -15.82 -18.91 1.50
N PHE A 63 -15.09 -17.83 1.23
CA PHE A 63 -15.67 -16.57 0.73
C PHE A 63 -16.13 -16.67 -0.73
N LYS A 64 -15.44 -17.44 -1.58
CA LYS A 64 -15.73 -17.56 -3.02
C LYS A 64 -17.21 -17.80 -3.38
N PRO A 65 -17.95 -18.74 -2.77
CA PRO A 65 -19.37 -18.97 -3.09
C PRO A 65 -20.30 -17.82 -2.67
N ILE A 66 -19.85 -16.94 -1.77
CA ILE A 66 -20.62 -15.80 -1.24
C ILE A 66 -20.35 -14.54 -2.09
N TYR A 67 -19.19 -14.48 -2.74
CA TYR A 67 -18.79 -13.33 -3.54
C TYR A 67 -19.75 -13.06 -4.70
N GLN A 68 -20.32 -11.85 -4.71
CA GLN A 68 -21.16 -11.35 -5.78
C GLN A 68 -20.38 -10.35 -6.62
N HIS A 69 -20.07 -10.73 -7.87
CA HIS A 69 -19.29 -9.86 -8.73
C HIS A 69 -20.07 -8.58 -9.11
N ARG A 70 -19.51 -7.43 -8.74
CA ARG A 70 -20.07 -6.08 -8.95
C ARG A 70 -18.97 -5.11 -9.39
N SER A 71 -18.08 -5.57 -10.25
CA SER A 71 -16.92 -4.84 -10.77
C SER A 71 -16.86 -5.01 -12.30
N THR A 72 -16.20 -4.09 -13.00
CA THR A 72 -15.89 -4.23 -14.44
C THR A 72 -14.55 -4.91 -14.67
N ASN A 73 -13.72 -5.01 -13.63
CA ASN A 73 -12.49 -5.80 -13.69
C ASN A 73 -12.85 -7.29 -13.80
N GLN A 74 -11.91 -8.10 -14.28
CA GLN A 74 -12.11 -9.54 -14.39
C GLN A 74 -12.53 -10.16 -13.04
N TYR A 75 -13.41 -11.16 -13.10
CA TYR A 75 -13.93 -11.85 -11.91
C TYR A 75 -12.82 -12.33 -10.99
N ALA A 76 -11.81 -13.04 -11.54
CA ALA A 76 -10.73 -13.61 -10.75
C ALA A 76 -9.89 -12.53 -10.04
N TYR A 77 -9.58 -11.44 -10.74
CA TYR A 77 -8.86 -10.30 -10.15
C TYR A 77 -9.67 -9.65 -9.02
N SER A 78 -10.93 -9.34 -9.27
CA SER A 78 -11.79 -8.68 -8.28
C SER A 78 -12.04 -9.57 -7.06
N LEU A 79 -12.24 -10.87 -7.26
CA LEU A 79 -12.36 -11.84 -6.18
C LEU A 79 -11.07 -11.91 -5.35
N PHE A 80 -9.90 -11.96 -6.01
CA PHE A 80 -8.62 -12.05 -5.32
C PHE A 80 -8.36 -10.83 -4.41
N ASN A 81 -8.76 -9.63 -4.84
CA ASN A 81 -8.64 -8.41 -4.02
C ASN A 81 -9.36 -8.52 -2.67
N PHE A 82 -10.47 -9.28 -2.59
CA PHE A 82 -11.09 -9.60 -1.31
C PHE A 82 -10.39 -10.78 -0.62
N GLN A 83 -10.09 -11.85 -1.36
CA GLN A 83 -9.49 -13.08 -0.82
C GLN A 83 -8.14 -12.84 -0.15
N ARG A 84 -7.34 -11.86 -0.58
CA ARG A 84 -6.04 -11.55 0.05
C ARG A 84 -6.15 -11.24 1.54
N TRP A 85 -7.26 -10.65 2.00
CA TRP A 85 -7.49 -10.37 3.42
C TRP A 85 -7.78 -11.65 4.22
N PHE A 86 -8.51 -12.58 3.62
CA PHE A 86 -8.73 -13.91 4.19
C PHE A 86 -7.44 -14.72 4.24
N ILE A 87 -6.62 -14.64 3.18
CA ILE A 87 -5.28 -15.26 3.13
C ILE A 87 -4.38 -14.66 4.21
N LEU A 88 -4.39 -13.32 4.36
CA LEU A 88 -3.63 -12.62 5.40
C LEU A 88 -4.00 -13.15 6.79
N LYS A 89 -5.30 -13.21 7.09
CA LYS A 89 -5.83 -13.69 8.37
C LYS A 89 -5.36 -15.12 8.67
N ASP A 90 -5.48 -16.04 7.70
CA ASP A 90 -5.04 -17.43 7.85
C ASP A 90 -3.51 -17.53 8.01
N PHE A 91 -2.75 -16.74 7.26
CA PHE A 91 -1.29 -16.65 7.36
C PHE A 91 -0.84 -16.14 8.74
N MET A 92 -1.41 -15.03 9.21
CA MET A 92 -1.08 -14.45 10.51
C MET A 92 -1.36 -15.41 11.66
N HIS A 93 -2.46 -16.17 11.58
CA HIS A 93 -2.77 -17.21 12.56
C HIS A 93 -1.72 -18.32 12.54
N LEU A 94 -1.40 -18.87 11.37
CA LEU A 94 -0.45 -20.00 11.25
C LEU A 94 0.99 -19.62 11.61
N GLN A 95 1.39 -18.39 11.32
CA GLN A 95 2.73 -17.87 11.65
C GLN A 95 2.81 -17.20 13.02
N SER A 96 1.73 -17.22 13.82
CA SER A 96 1.66 -16.55 15.13
C SER A 96 2.08 -15.08 15.06
N LEU A 97 1.66 -14.35 14.02
CA LEU A 97 1.90 -12.91 13.88
C LEU A 97 0.79 -12.13 14.57
N ASP A 98 1.14 -11.28 15.52
CA ASP A 98 0.16 -10.43 16.22
C ASP A 98 -0.18 -9.18 15.41
N SER A 99 0.76 -8.69 14.63
CA SER A 99 0.59 -7.56 13.71
C SER A 99 1.51 -7.65 12.50
N CYS A 100 1.17 -6.90 11.46
CA CYS A 100 1.99 -6.72 10.26
C CYS A 100 1.66 -5.39 9.56
N LEU A 101 2.52 -4.99 8.64
CA LEU A 101 2.23 -3.99 7.62
C LEU A 101 1.99 -4.70 6.29
N VAL A 102 0.83 -4.50 5.68
CA VAL A 102 0.55 -4.92 4.31
C VAL A 102 0.85 -3.76 3.37
N LEU A 103 1.69 -4.02 2.37
CA LEU A 103 1.99 -3.08 1.29
C LEU A 103 1.51 -3.64 -0.05
N ASP A 104 0.89 -2.80 -0.87
CA ASP A 104 0.67 -3.13 -2.28
C ASP A 104 2.01 -3.25 -3.01
N SER A 105 2.03 -4.06 -4.06
CA SER A 105 3.26 -4.46 -4.73
C SER A 105 3.93 -3.35 -5.55
N ASP A 106 3.28 -2.19 -5.67
CA ASP A 106 3.75 -0.94 -6.29
C ASP A 106 3.96 0.21 -5.29
N VAL A 107 4.13 -0.10 -4.00
CA VAL A 107 4.48 0.89 -2.95
C VAL A 107 5.96 0.78 -2.57
N LEU A 108 6.66 1.92 -2.58
CA LEU A 108 8.01 2.07 -2.04
C LEU A 108 7.96 2.70 -0.64
N LEU A 109 8.52 2.01 0.36
CA LEU A 109 8.57 2.45 1.76
C LEU A 109 9.97 3.00 2.12
N TYR A 110 10.06 4.29 2.45
CA TYR A 110 11.33 4.97 2.73
C TYR A 110 11.63 5.14 4.21
N THR A 111 10.59 5.08 5.06
CA THR A 111 10.74 5.19 6.50
C THR A 111 10.83 3.83 7.20
N SER A 112 11.43 3.82 8.39
CA SER A 112 11.32 2.68 9.29
C SER A 112 9.96 2.72 10.00
N ILE A 113 9.24 1.61 9.98
CA ILE A 113 7.92 1.47 10.60
C ILE A 113 8.00 0.99 12.06
N ASP A 114 9.20 0.84 12.61
CA ASP A 114 9.42 0.47 14.01
C ASP A 114 9.14 1.63 14.99
N SER A 115 8.82 2.84 14.47
CA SER A 115 8.40 3.97 15.31
C SER A 115 7.03 3.70 15.95
N SER A 116 6.93 3.95 17.26
CA SER A 116 5.67 3.86 18.00
C SER A 116 4.57 4.75 17.42
N ASP A 117 4.93 5.84 16.73
CA ASP A 117 3.99 6.77 16.12
C ASP A 117 3.15 6.11 15.01
N PHE A 118 3.67 5.03 14.41
CA PHE A 118 2.98 4.30 13.36
C PHE A 118 2.20 3.09 13.87
N HIS A 119 2.51 2.61 15.07
CA HIS A 119 1.87 1.43 15.66
C HIS A 119 0.40 1.65 16.00
N SER A 120 -0.02 2.90 16.17
CA SER A 120 -1.43 3.19 16.40
C SER A 120 -2.27 2.91 15.17
N PHE A 121 -1.75 3.05 13.95
CA PHE A 121 -2.57 2.97 12.75
C PHE A 121 -3.23 1.60 12.57
N SER A 122 -4.44 1.61 12.03
CA SER A 122 -5.17 0.39 11.72
C SER A 122 -5.84 0.49 10.36
N MET A 123 -5.45 -0.40 9.45
CA MET A 123 -6.29 -1.01 8.41
C MET A 123 -7.06 -0.06 7.48
N GLU A 124 -6.58 1.17 7.31
CA GLU A 124 -7.36 2.23 6.68
C GLU A 124 -7.45 2.13 5.15
N PHE A 125 -6.41 1.61 4.48
CA PHE A 125 -6.38 1.52 3.02
C PHE A 125 -5.53 0.37 2.47
N SER A 126 -6.07 -0.23 1.41
CA SER A 126 -5.59 -1.41 0.70
C SER A 126 -4.07 -1.49 0.40
N TRP A 127 -3.38 -0.36 0.21
CA TRP A 127 -1.98 -0.33 -0.24
C TRP A 127 -0.95 -0.08 0.87
N THR A 128 -1.35 0.45 2.03
CA THR A 128 -0.47 0.63 3.21
C THR A 128 -1.34 0.48 4.44
N SER A 129 -1.37 -0.75 4.96
CA SER A 129 -2.29 -1.15 6.03
C SER A 129 -1.54 -1.78 7.18
N PHE A 130 -1.54 -1.12 8.33
CA PHE A 130 -1.18 -1.77 9.59
C PHE A 130 -2.33 -2.67 10.04
N VAL A 131 -2.05 -3.95 10.23
CA VAL A 131 -3.08 -4.95 10.51
C VAL A 131 -2.68 -5.77 11.73
N SER A 132 -3.48 -5.69 12.79
CA SER A 132 -3.41 -6.64 13.90
C SER A 132 -4.14 -7.93 13.54
N ARG A 133 -3.82 -9.02 14.22
CA ARG A 133 -4.50 -10.30 14.01
C ARG A 133 -5.99 -10.17 14.22
N GLU A 134 -6.41 -9.55 15.32
CA GLU A 134 -7.81 -9.28 15.64
C GLU A 134 -8.50 -8.48 14.52
N MET A 135 -7.86 -7.42 14.05
CA MET A 135 -8.38 -6.59 12.97
C MET A 135 -8.57 -7.39 11.66
N ALA A 136 -7.66 -8.31 11.33
CA ALA A 136 -7.83 -9.19 10.18
C ALA A 136 -9.07 -10.10 10.31
N TYR A 137 -9.36 -10.60 11.52
CA TYR A 137 -10.57 -11.38 11.79
C TYR A 137 -11.84 -10.55 11.67
N ASP A 138 -11.86 -9.36 12.27
CA ASP A 138 -13.01 -8.47 12.27
C ASP A 138 -13.34 -8.00 10.86
N PHE A 139 -12.32 -7.62 10.09
CA PHE A 139 -12.51 -7.21 8.70
C PHE A 139 -13.03 -8.34 7.82
N CYS A 140 -12.45 -9.55 7.93
CA CYS A 140 -12.94 -10.70 7.16
C CYS A 140 -14.42 -11.01 7.50
N SER A 141 -14.78 -10.94 8.79
CA SER A 141 -16.15 -11.14 9.25
C SER A 141 -17.09 -10.04 8.72
N TYR A 142 -16.62 -8.79 8.71
CA TYR A 142 -17.33 -7.66 8.12
C TYR A 142 -17.58 -7.88 6.62
N VAL A 143 -16.55 -8.25 5.85
CA VAL A 143 -16.67 -8.55 4.41
C VAL A 143 -17.68 -9.66 4.17
N MET A 144 -17.62 -10.77 4.92
CA MET A 144 -18.60 -11.85 4.82
C MET A 144 -20.03 -11.34 5.02
N LYS A 145 -20.25 -10.56 6.08
CA LYS A 145 -21.56 -9.99 6.42
C LYS A 145 -22.11 -9.07 5.32
N GLN A 146 -21.25 -8.25 4.70
CA GLN A 146 -21.62 -7.35 3.60
C GLN A 146 -22.19 -8.14 2.41
N PHE A 147 -21.56 -9.24 2.01
CA PHE A 147 -22.02 -10.02 0.85
C PHE A 147 -23.17 -10.99 1.15
N GLN A 148 -23.31 -11.45 2.40
CA GLN A 148 -24.39 -12.34 2.82
C GLN A 148 -25.71 -11.61 3.10
N THR A 149 -25.66 -10.31 3.40
CA THR A 149 -26.84 -9.53 3.77
C THR A 149 -27.23 -8.58 2.64
N PRO A 150 -28.36 -8.80 1.93
CA PRO A 150 -28.74 -7.99 0.76
C PRO A 150 -28.79 -6.47 1.04
N ALA A 151 -29.28 -6.07 2.22
CA ALA A 151 -29.33 -4.66 2.61
C ALA A 151 -27.94 -4.03 2.77
N LEU A 152 -26.97 -4.76 3.34
CA LEU A 152 -25.60 -4.28 3.52
C LEU A 152 -24.86 -4.22 2.17
N LEU A 153 -25.01 -5.24 1.32
CA LEU A 153 -24.48 -5.20 -0.05
C LEU A 153 -25.01 -3.99 -0.82
N SER A 154 -26.31 -3.71 -0.68
CA SER A 154 -26.96 -2.56 -1.34
C SER A 154 -26.42 -1.23 -0.81
N ARG A 155 -26.18 -1.12 0.50
CA ARG A 155 -25.50 0.03 1.13
C ARG A 155 -24.09 0.20 0.57
N ALA A 156 -23.32 -0.88 0.46
CA ALA A 156 -21.95 -0.84 -0.06
C ALA A 156 -21.92 -0.40 -1.53
N MET A 157 -22.85 -0.89 -2.35
CA MET A 157 -23.00 -0.45 -3.75
C MET A 157 -23.41 1.01 -3.87
N PHE A 158 -24.35 1.47 -3.03
CA PHE A 158 -24.75 2.88 -2.99
C PHE A 158 -23.57 3.78 -2.62
N TYR A 159 -22.80 3.39 -1.61
CA TYR A 159 -21.61 4.11 -1.19
C TYR A 159 -20.54 4.17 -2.28
N ALA A 160 -20.25 3.03 -2.95
CA ALA A 160 -19.34 2.98 -4.10
C ALA A 160 -19.76 3.93 -5.23
N LYS A 161 -21.08 4.03 -5.51
CA LYS A 161 -21.62 4.96 -6.50
C LYS A 161 -21.44 6.42 -6.07
N LYS A 162 -21.65 6.72 -4.79
CA LYS A 162 -21.46 8.08 -4.24
C LYS A 162 -20.02 8.57 -4.38
N LEU A 163 -19.04 7.68 -4.19
CA LEU A 163 -17.62 7.97 -4.37
C LEU A 163 -17.19 8.06 -5.85
N GLY A 164 -18.10 7.88 -6.81
CA GLY A 164 -17.79 7.93 -8.24
C GLY A 164 -17.11 6.66 -8.78
N HIS A 165 -16.89 5.64 -7.95
CA HIS A 165 -16.32 4.36 -8.40
C HIS A 165 -17.35 3.50 -9.16
N GLY A 166 -18.64 3.61 -8.83
CA GLY A 166 -19.74 2.89 -9.48
C GLY A 166 -19.71 1.36 -9.33
N LEU A 167 -18.67 0.82 -8.71
CA LEU A 167 -18.32 -0.59 -8.67
C LEU A 167 -17.77 -0.95 -7.29
N LEU A 168 -18.06 -2.17 -6.83
CA LEU A 168 -17.62 -2.65 -5.53
C LEU A 168 -16.22 -3.27 -5.62
N SER A 169 -15.31 -2.76 -4.79
CA SER A 169 -13.97 -3.32 -4.57
C SER A 169 -13.71 -3.50 -3.07
N ASP A 170 -12.60 -4.16 -2.73
CA ASP A 170 -12.15 -4.30 -1.34
C ASP A 170 -11.82 -2.95 -0.72
N MET A 171 -11.28 -2.00 -1.50
CA MET A 171 -11.06 -0.62 -1.07
C MET A 171 -12.33 0.05 -0.54
N ILE A 172 -13.47 -0.14 -1.23
CA ILE A 172 -14.76 0.40 -0.78
C ILE A 172 -15.16 -0.18 0.58
N LEU A 173 -14.91 -1.48 0.79
CA LEU A 173 -15.24 -2.12 2.06
C LEU A 173 -14.25 -1.74 3.17
N CYS A 174 -12.98 -1.49 2.88
CA CYS A 174 -12.01 -0.95 3.85
C CYS A 174 -12.45 0.44 4.34
N ASP A 175 -12.86 1.31 3.42
CA ASP A 175 -13.33 2.66 3.74
C ASP A 175 -14.65 2.64 4.52
N LEU A 176 -15.61 1.79 4.11
CA LEU A 176 -16.85 1.60 4.87
C LEU A 176 -16.62 1.01 6.26
N PHE A 177 -15.65 0.10 6.40
CA PHE A 177 -15.27 -0.44 7.70
C PHE A 177 -14.78 0.69 8.63
N HIS A 178 -13.94 1.61 8.13
CA HIS A 178 -13.51 2.77 8.92
C HIS A 178 -14.65 3.73 9.25
N LEU A 179 -15.61 3.92 8.35
CA LEU A 179 -16.79 4.73 8.64
C LEU A 179 -17.69 4.13 9.72
N ASP A 180 -17.75 2.79 9.79
CA ASP A 180 -18.51 2.06 10.81
C ASP A 180 -17.75 1.93 12.14
N HIS A 181 -16.45 2.26 12.14
CA HIS A 181 -15.52 2.18 13.27
C HIS A 181 -14.68 3.47 13.39
N PRO A 182 -15.30 4.64 13.66
CA PRO A 182 -14.62 5.94 13.63
C PRO A 182 -13.55 6.12 14.72
N GLU A 183 -13.51 5.24 15.73
CA GLU A 183 -12.46 5.16 16.74
C GLU A 183 -11.13 4.64 16.19
N LEU A 184 -11.16 3.97 15.04
CA LEU A 184 -9.96 3.39 14.44
C LEU A 184 -9.06 4.48 13.85
N PRO A 185 -7.80 4.57 14.29
CA PRO A 185 -6.86 5.57 13.81
C PRO A 185 -6.43 5.31 12.37
N LYS A 186 -6.23 6.43 11.68
CA LYS A 186 -6.04 6.52 10.25
C LYS A 186 -4.54 6.63 9.89
N CYS A 187 -4.08 5.83 8.93
CA CYS A 187 -2.71 5.81 8.39
C CYS A 187 -2.51 6.82 7.24
N PHE A 188 -3.59 7.36 6.66
CA PHE A 188 -3.50 8.32 5.58
C PHE A 188 -3.53 9.76 6.11
N GLY A 189 -2.50 10.53 5.79
CA GLY A 189 -2.40 11.93 6.19
C GLY A 189 -0.97 12.36 6.49
N LEU A 190 -0.86 13.45 7.24
CA LEU A 190 0.41 13.98 7.74
C LEU A 190 0.71 13.43 9.12
N PHE A 191 1.94 12.99 9.30
CA PHE A 191 2.48 12.52 10.57
C PHE A 191 3.71 13.37 10.87
N SER A 192 3.51 14.40 11.69
CA SER A 192 4.51 15.46 11.89
C SER A 192 4.87 16.13 10.55
N ASP A 193 6.07 15.86 10.05
CA ASP A 193 6.69 16.39 8.85
C ASP A 193 6.77 15.35 7.72
N CYS A 194 6.11 14.19 7.87
CA CYS A 194 6.01 13.17 6.83
C CYS A 194 4.59 12.81 6.39
N PHE A 195 4.48 12.08 5.27
CA PHE A 195 3.23 11.47 4.83
C PHE A 195 3.44 10.11 4.17
N PHE A 196 2.46 9.22 4.32
CA PHE A 196 2.31 8.03 3.49
C PHE A 196 1.47 8.39 2.26
N ASP A 197 2.02 8.16 1.08
CA ASP A 197 1.36 8.55 -0.17
C ASP A 197 0.13 7.68 -0.46
N HIS A 198 -0.97 8.35 -0.83
CA HIS A 198 -2.13 7.66 -1.37
C HIS A 198 -1.89 7.13 -2.78
N ASN A 199 -1.34 7.98 -3.65
CA ASN A 199 -1.08 7.70 -5.05
C ASN A 199 -0.25 8.84 -5.64
N LEU A 200 0.82 8.53 -6.35
CA LEU A 200 1.70 9.51 -6.98
C LEU A 200 0.96 10.45 -7.94
N ASN A 201 -0.10 9.96 -8.57
CA ASN A 201 -0.91 10.69 -9.55
C ASN A 201 -2.02 11.54 -8.90
N CYS A 202 -2.23 11.43 -7.60
CA CYS A 202 -3.25 12.20 -6.88
C CYS A 202 -2.61 13.32 -6.06
N PRO A 203 -3.27 14.47 -5.84
CA PRO A 203 -2.84 15.40 -4.81
C PRO A 203 -3.02 14.80 -3.40
N LEU A 204 -2.53 15.51 -2.37
CA LEU A 204 -3.00 15.26 -1.00
C LEU A 204 -4.48 15.67 -0.87
N PRO A 205 -5.19 15.20 0.17
CA PRO A 205 -6.55 15.64 0.43
C PRO A 205 -6.69 17.15 0.53
N ASP A 206 -7.81 17.69 0.06
CA ASP A 206 -8.06 19.13 -0.01
C ASP A 206 -8.12 19.84 1.36
N TYR A 207 -8.32 19.09 2.45
CA TYR A 207 -8.25 19.63 3.81
C TYR A 207 -6.81 19.80 4.33
N LEU A 208 -5.81 19.33 3.57
CA LEU A 208 -4.40 19.59 3.79
C LEU A 208 -3.89 20.67 2.83
N PHE A 209 -2.64 21.09 2.98
CA PHE A 209 -2.00 22.00 2.04
C PHE A 209 -1.66 21.30 0.71
N PRO A 210 -1.67 22.03 -0.42
CA PRO A 210 -1.28 21.50 -1.71
C PRO A 210 0.23 21.26 -1.80
N LEU A 211 0.61 20.16 -2.43
CA LEU A 211 2.00 19.86 -2.83
C LEU A 211 2.22 20.24 -4.30
N GLU A 212 3.43 20.68 -4.62
CA GLU A 212 3.84 20.93 -6.01
C GLU A 212 3.61 19.70 -6.90
N GLN A 213 3.19 19.96 -8.13
CA GLN A 213 2.90 18.94 -9.14
C GLN A 213 3.81 19.13 -10.36
N LEU A 214 4.15 18.03 -11.02
CA LEU A 214 4.87 18.00 -12.28
C LEU A 214 4.28 16.90 -13.17
N ALA A 215 3.88 17.25 -14.39
CA ALA A 215 3.31 16.32 -15.37
C ALA A 215 2.15 15.46 -14.82
N GLY A 216 1.25 16.11 -14.06
CA GLY A 216 0.06 15.48 -13.46
C GLY A 216 0.38 14.50 -12.31
N LYS A 217 1.54 14.63 -11.68
CA LYS A 217 1.99 13.82 -10.54
C LYS A 217 2.58 14.71 -9.47
N LYS A 218 2.68 14.22 -8.23
CA LYS A 218 3.44 14.90 -7.18
C LYS A 218 4.87 15.15 -7.66
N LYS A 219 5.36 16.38 -7.54
CA LYS A 219 6.76 16.70 -7.84
C LYS A 219 7.62 16.23 -6.67
N VAL A 220 8.39 15.17 -6.91
CA VAL A 220 9.25 14.57 -5.89
C VAL A 220 10.66 15.13 -6.00
N TYR A 221 11.18 15.53 -4.85
CA TYR A 221 12.50 16.08 -4.64
C TYR A 221 13.41 15.05 -3.97
N LEU A 222 14.70 15.13 -4.26
CA LEU A 222 15.75 14.34 -3.63
C LEU A 222 16.80 15.30 -3.06
N LEU A 223 17.10 15.15 -1.77
CA LEU A 223 18.14 15.90 -1.07
C LEU A 223 18.76 14.98 0.00
N ASN A 224 20.09 14.91 0.10
CA ASN A 224 20.78 14.04 1.07
C ASN A 224 20.28 12.59 1.07
N ASN A 225 20.04 11.99 -0.11
CA ASN A 225 19.50 10.62 -0.27
C ASN A 225 18.09 10.39 0.31
N GLN A 226 17.38 11.45 0.66
CA GLN A 226 16.03 11.42 1.18
C GLN A 226 15.06 12.06 0.20
N LEU A 227 13.87 11.47 0.08
CA LEU A 227 12.80 11.96 -0.76
C LEU A 227 11.90 12.92 -0.02
N TYR A 228 11.51 13.98 -0.72
CA TYR A 228 10.63 15.03 -0.24
C TYR A 228 9.56 15.41 -1.26
N CYS A 229 8.48 16.01 -0.79
CA CYS A 229 7.60 16.83 -1.61
C CYS A 229 7.58 18.26 -1.07
N LYS A 230 7.37 19.25 -1.94
CA LYS A 230 7.39 20.67 -1.56
C LYS A 230 5.98 21.23 -1.49
N LYS A 231 5.65 22.03 -0.47
CA LYS A 231 4.36 22.74 -0.41
C LYS A 231 4.32 23.86 -1.43
N VAL A 232 3.18 24.05 -2.10
CA VAL A 232 3.03 25.12 -3.09
C VAL A 232 3.22 26.49 -2.44
N GLY A 233 4.08 27.32 -3.04
CA GLY A 233 4.29 28.71 -2.62
C GLY A 233 5.19 28.91 -1.40
N THR A 234 5.88 27.86 -0.93
CA THR A 234 6.81 27.93 0.21
C THR A 234 8.07 27.11 -0.07
N ASP A 235 9.14 27.30 0.70
CA ASP A 235 10.34 26.43 0.67
C ASP A 235 10.24 25.21 1.59
N GLU A 236 9.06 24.94 2.15
CA GLU A 236 8.86 23.86 3.09
C GLU A 236 8.83 22.49 2.38
N LEU A 237 9.74 21.62 2.79
CA LEU A 237 9.85 20.24 2.34
C LEU A 237 9.19 19.30 3.35
N LEU A 238 8.39 18.38 2.84
CA LEU A 238 7.81 17.27 3.58
C LEU A 238 8.54 15.98 3.28
N TYR A 239 8.88 15.23 4.32
CA TYR A 239 9.42 13.90 4.20
C TYR A 239 8.40 12.94 3.57
N VAL A 240 8.88 12.11 2.64
CA VAL A 240 8.07 11.08 2.01
C VAL A 240 8.27 9.76 2.74
N CYS A 241 7.26 9.32 3.51
CA CYS A 241 7.30 8.04 4.23
C CYS A 241 7.09 6.85 3.26
N SER A 242 6.19 6.99 2.29
CA SER A 242 6.03 6.04 1.17
C SER A 242 5.61 6.74 -0.12
N LEU A 243 5.78 6.08 -1.27
CA LEU A 243 5.22 6.48 -2.58
C LEU A 243 4.46 5.31 -3.20
N HIS A 244 3.25 5.56 -3.72
CA HIS A 244 2.42 4.55 -4.36
C HIS A 244 2.35 4.78 -5.89
N PHE A 245 2.95 3.87 -6.64
CA PHE A 245 3.10 3.96 -8.10
C PHE A 245 1.99 3.22 -8.85
N GLN A 246 0.73 3.52 -8.58
CA GLN A 246 -0.40 2.82 -9.20
C GLN A 246 -0.45 3.00 -10.73
N GLY A 247 -0.83 1.94 -11.44
CA GLY A 247 -1.13 1.99 -12.88
C GLY A 247 0.09 2.36 -13.74
N ALA A 248 -0.04 3.38 -14.59
CA ALA A 248 1.04 3.81 -15.48
C ALA A 248 2.27 4.37 -14.74
N ALA A 249 2.14 4.69 -13.44
CA ALA A 249 3.26 5.17 -12.64
C ALA A 249 4.27 4.05 -12.30
N LYS A 250 3.89 2.77 -12.38
CA LYS A 250 4.78 1.62 -12.10
C LYS A 250 6.09 1.66 -12.88
N GLN A 251 6.09 2.25 -14.08
CA GLN A 251 7.29 2.39 -14.90
C GLN A 251 8.39 3.24 -14.23
N PHE A 252 8.01 4.16 -13.33
CA PHE A 252 8.93 5.05 -12.65
C PHE A 252 9.55 4.43 -11.41
N LEU A 253 8.93 3.41 -10.83
CA LEU A 253 9.29 2.81 -9.54
C LEU A 253 10.79 2.45 -9.47
N LYS A 254 11.34 1.92 -10.57
CA LYS A 254 12.77 1.57 -10.69
C LYS A 254 13.74 2.75 -10.49
N TYR A 255 13.33 4.00 -10.74
CA TYR A 255 14.16 5.20 -10.56
C TYR A 255 14.11 5.78 -9.14
N PHE A 256 13.13 5.31 -8.35
CA PHE A 256 12.87 5.74 -6.98
C PHE A 256 13.38 4.73 -5.95
N PHE A 257 13.96 3.61 -6.40
CA PHE A 257 14.63 2.64 -5.54
C PHE A 257 15.94 3.20 -4.96
N SER A 258 16.11 3.19 -3.64
CA SER A 258 17.18 3.91 -2.92
C SER A 258 18.61 3.68 -3.44
N PRO A 259 19.04 2.45 -3.81
CA PRO A 259 20.37 2.24 -4.40
C PRO A 259 20.63 3.00 -5.70
N ARG A 260 19.59 3.52 -6.38
CA ARG A 260 19.72 4.39 -7.55
C ARG A 260 19.66 5.87 -7.23
N LEU A 261 19.34 6.23 -5.98
CA LEU A 261 19.32 7.61 -5.50
C LEU A 261 20.70 8.05 -5.00
N SER A 262 21.50 7.11 -4.47
CA SER A 262 22.76 7.35 -3.75
C SER A 262 23.96 7.80 -4.59
N ALA A 263 23.81 8.00 -5.90
CA ALA A 263 24.92 8.32 -6.82
C ALA A 263 25.12 9.83 -7.04
N ARG A 264 24.53 10.69 -6.20
CA ARG A 264 24.41 12.12 -6.44
C ARG A 264 25.03 12.94 -5.32
N ASP A 265 25.48 14.15 -5.66
CA ASP A 265 25.94 15.12 -4.67
C ASP A 265 24.84 15.35 -3.62
N SER A 266 25.16 15.11 -2.35
CA SER A 266 24.19 15.13 -1.27
C SER A 266 23.66 16.53 -0.99
N SER A 267 24.45 17.59 -1.25
CA SER A 267 24.07 18.98 -0.99
C SER A 267 23.18 19.63 -2.05
N THR A 268 23.10 19.03 -3.24
CA THR A 268 22.28 19.58 -4.32
C THR A 268 20.85 19.06 -4.22
N LEU A 269 19.87 19.96 -4.29
CA LEU A 269 18.46 19.59 -4.42
C LEU A 269 18.18 19.13 -5.86
N PHE A 270 17.61 17.95 -6.02
CA PHE A 270 17.14 17.44 -7.32
C PHE A 270 15.62 17.30 -7.30
N PHE A 271 14.98 17.34 -8.47
CA PHE A 271 13.62 16.84 -8.67
C PHE A 271 13.60 15.77 -9.77
N PHE A 272 12.63 14.85 -9.71
CA PHE A 272 12.46 13.84 -10.75
C PHE A 272 11.64 14.40 -11.92
N ASP A 273 12.24 14.50 -13.10
CA ASP A 273 11.56 14.81 -14.34
C ASP A 273 10.94 13.55 -14.95
N TYR A 274 9.61 13.47 -14.89
CA TYR A 274 8.84 12.35 -15.42
C TYR A 274 8.90 12.20 -16.93
N LEU A 275 9.23 13.25 -17.70
CA LEU A 275 9.32 13.17 -19.16
C LEU A 275 10.61 12.50 -19.60
N THR A 276 11.74 12.90 -19.02
CA THR A 276 13.06 12.33 -19.33
C THR A 276 13.39 11.11 -18.47
N SER A 277 12.62 10.84 -17.42
CA SER A 277 12.90 9.83 -16.39
C SER A 277 14.27 10.02 -15.73
N GLN A 278 14.63 11.29 -15.49
CA GLN A 278 15.88 11.67 -14.87
C GLN A 278 15.63 12.57 -13.66
N TRP A 279 16.44 12.39 -12.63
CA TRP A 279 16.56 13.37 -11.57
C TRP A 279 17.47 14.50 -12.05
N VAL A 280 16.97 15.74 -12.01
CA VAL A 280 17.63 16.95 -12.51
C VAL A 280 17.80 17.95 -11.36
N PRO A 281 18.87 18.77 -11.34
CA PRO A 281 19.04 19.79 -10.31
C PRO A 281 17.85 20.76 -10.27
N ALA A 282 17.35 21.05 -9.09
CA ALA A 282 16.41 22.14 -8.86
C ALA A 282 17.21 23.45 -8.87
N THR A 283 16.95 24.30 -9.86
CA THR A 283 17.47 25.68 -9.92
C THR A 283 16.71 26.59 -8.98
#